data_AF-A0A269XDQ1-F1
#
_entry.id   AF-A0A269XDQ1-F1
#
_cell.length_a   1.000
_cell.length_b   1.000
_cell.length_c   1.000
_cell.angle_alpha   90.00
_cell.angle_beta   90.00
_cell.angle_gamma   90.00
#
_symmetry.space_group_name_H-M   'P 1'
#
loop_
_entity.id
_entity.type
_entity.pdbx_description
1 polymer ?
#
loop_
_entity_poly.entity_id
_entity_poly.type
_entity_poly.pdbx_seq_one_letter_code
_entity_poly.pdbx_strand_id
1 'polypeptide(L)' 'MAIVDVVVIPVGTEGPSVSKYIAEIQTKLKEFKEQGKIDYQLTPMNTLIEGDLKDLFEVIQAIHELP' A
#
# COMPACT_ATOMS: atom_id res chain seq x y z
N MET A 1 -14.09 -9.07 7.45
CA MET A 1 -13.04 -8.04 7.37
C MET A 1 -11.84 -8.43 8.19
N ALA A 2 -10.67 -8.36 7.55
CA ALA A 2 -9.37 -8.49 8.18
C ALA A 2 -8.66 -7.13 8.11
N ILE A 3 -7.72 -6.93 9.02
CA ILE A 3 -6.82 -5.77 9.02
C ILE A 3 -5.41 -6.31 8.82
N VAL A 4 -4.68 -5.70 7.90
CA VAL A 4 -3.29 -6.05 7.60
C VAL A 4 -2.39 -4.83 7.79
N ASP A 5 -1.22 -5.09 8.34
CA ASP A 5 -0.14 -4.12 8.50
C ASP A 5 0.91 -4.43 7.42
N VAL A 6 1.16 -3.47 6.53
CA VAL A 6 2.06 -3.64 5.39
C VAL A 6 3.14 -2.56 5.39
N VAL A 7 4.37 -3.01 5.16
CA VAL A 7 5.55 -2.16 4.94
C VAL A 7 6.23 -2.62 3.66
N VAL A 8 6.35 -1.71 2.69
CA VAL A 8 7.09 -1.94 1.45
C VAL A 8 8.41 -1.18 1.54
N ILE A 9 9.53 -1.90 1.42
CA ILE A 9 10.87 -1.33 1.49
C ILE A 9 11.51 -1.50 0.10
N PRO A 10 11.67 -0.43 -0.69
CA PRO A 10 12.35 -0.52 -1.97
C PRO A 10 13.84 -0.78 -1.73
N VAL A 11 14.39 -1.74 -2.48
CA VAL A 11 15.81 -2.12 -2.40
C VAL A 11 16.48 -1.76 -3.72
N GLY A 12 17.68 -1.16 -3.64
CA GLY A 12 18.46 -0.79 -4.83
C GLY A 12 18.13 0.60 -5.40
N THR A 13 17.55 1.50 -4.61
CA THR A 13 17.34 2.90 -5.01
C THR A 13 18.67 3.65 -5.10
N GLU A 14 18.79 4.58 -6.06
CA GLU A 14 20.02 5.38 -6.28
C GLU A 14 20.35 6.34 -5.12
N GLY A 15 19.45 6.48 -4.15
CA GLY A 15 19.64 7.33 -2.96
C GLY A 15 18.72 6.93 -1.79
N PRO A 16 18.85 7.63 -0.64
CA PRO A 16 18.11 7.30 0.58
C PRO A 16 16.64 7.75 0.56
N SER A 17 16.24 8.54 -0.46
CA SER A 17 14.88 9.04 -0.56
C SER A 17 13.96 8.02 -1.21
N VAL A 18 12.92 7.62 -0.48
CA VAL A 18 11.87 6.70 -0.93
C VAL A 18 10.51 7.39 -1.08
N SER A 19 10.47 8.72 -1.01
CA SER A 19 9.22 9.49 -1.00
C SER A 19 8.40 9.31 -2.27
N LYS A 20 9.06 9.11 -3.43
CA LYS A 20 8.39 8.85 -4.71
C LYS A 20 7.61 7.53 -4.68
N TYR A 21 8.23 6.46 -4.18
CA TYR A 21 7.61 5.14 -4.00
C TYR A 21 6.38 5.22 -3.11
N ILE A 22 6.50 5.93 -1.98
CA ILE A 22 5.39 6.11 -1.05
C ILE A 22 4.23 6.86 -1.73
N ALA A 23 4.51 7.90 -2.52
CA ALA A 23 3.47 8.65 -3.24
C ALA A 23 2.72 7.79 -4.28
N GLU A 24 3.43 6.92 -4.99
CA GLU A 24 2.83 5.98 -5.96
C GLU A 24 1.93 4.95 -5.25
N ILE A 25 2.41 4.36 -4.15
CA ILE A 25 1.62 3.44 -3.32
C ILE A 25 0.35 4.13 -2.79
N GLN A 26 0.47 5.35 -2.26
CA GLN A 26 -0.68 6.12 -1.76
C GLN A 26 -1.70 6.42 -2.84
N THR A 27 -1.26 6.71 -4.07
CA THR A 27 -2.15 6.91 -5.21
C THR A 27 -2.90 5.63 -5.53
N LYS A 28 -2.21 4.49 -5.55
CA LYS A 28 -2.84 3.18 -5.82
C LYS A 28 -3.84 2.77 -4.74
N LEU A 29 -3.50 2.96 -3.46
CA LEU A 29 -4.41 2.68 -2.34
C LEU A 29 -5.67 3.55 -2.39
N LYS A 30 -5.53 4.81 -2.81
CA LYS A 30 -6.67 5.71 -3.00
C LYS A 30 -7.64 5.20 -4.06
N GLU A 31 -7.13 4.68 -5.19
CA GLU A 31 -7.98 4.09 -6.24
C GLU A 31 -8.80 2.90 -5.70
N PHE A 32 -8.18 2.02 -4.91
CA PHE A 32 -8.88 0.87 -4.33
C PHE A 32 -9.91 1.29 -3.27
N LYS A 33 -9.64 2.36 -2.52
CA LYS A 33 -10.59 2.96 -1.59
C LYS A 33 -11.78 3.61 -2.31
N GLU A 34 -11.54 4.32 -3.41
CA GLU A 34 -12.60 4.93 -4.24
C GLU A 34 -13.50 3.87 -4.91
N GLN A 35 -12.96 2.67 -5.17
CA GLN A 35 -13.74 1.50 -5.62
C GLN A 35 -14.55 0.83 -4.49
N GLY A 36 -14.37 1.25 -3.23
CA GLY A 36 -15.04 0.68 -2.06
C GLY A 36 -14.51 -0.71 -1.66
N LYS A 37 -13.32 -1.11 -2.13
CA LYS A 37 -12.73 -2.42 -1.82
C LYS A 37 -12.06 -2.46 -0.45
N ILE A 38 -11.40 -1.38 -0.07
CA ILE A 38 -10.61 -1.29 1.17
C ILE A 38 -10.78 0.08 1.84
N ASP A 39 -10.49 0.14 3.13
CA ASP A 39 -10.06 1.37 3.81
C ASP A 39 -8.58 1.26 4.18
N TYR A 40 -7.91 2.38 4.34
CA TYR A 40 -6.49 2.39 4.71
C TYR A 40 -6.11 3.62 5.53
N GLN A 41 -5.08 3.44 6.35
CA GLN A 41 -4.49 4.48 7.18
C GLN A 41 -2.96 4.42 7.08
N LEU A 42 -2.36 5.52 6.64
CA LEU A 42 -0.91 5.70 6.67
C LEU A 42 -0.47 6.08 8.09
N THR A 43 0.56 5.40 8.60
CA THR A 43 1.25 5.73 9.84
C THR A 43 2.72 6.04 9.55
N PRO A 44 3.48 6.60 10.51
CA PRO A 44 4.91 6.85 10.33
C PRO A 44 5.74 5.60 10.05
N MET A 45 5.28 4.42 10.46
CA MET A 45 6.04 3.16 10.37
C MET A 45 5.52 2.23 9.28
N ASN A 46 4.23 2.32 8.93
CA ASN A 46 3.56 1.35 8.07
C ASN A 46 2.27 1.91 7.46
N THR A 47 1.60 1.09 6.64
CA THR A 47 0.23 1.35 6.20
C THR A 47 -0.68 0.24 6.68
N LEU A 48 -1.73 0.62 7.40
CA LEU A 48 -2.81 -0.27 7.80
C LEU A 48 -3.85 -0.32 6.67
N ILE A 49 -4.28 -1.51 6.29
CA ILE A 49 -5.31 -1.72 5.26
C ILE A 49 -6.39 -2.65 5.84
N GLU A 50 -7.64 -2.25 5.70
CA GLU A 50 -8.80 -2.97 6.16
C GLU A 50 -9.70 -3.34 4.98
N GLY A 51 -10.16 -4.58 4.92
CA GLY A 51 -11.04 -5.04 3.84
C GLY A 51 -11.32 -6.53 3.90
N ASP A 52 -11.89 -7.04 2.82
CA ASP A 52 -12.08 -8.47 2.63
C ASP A 52 -10.78 -9.14 2.21
N LEU A 53 -10.56 -10.38 2.69
CA LEU A 53 -9.27 -11.08 2.55
C LEU A 53 -8.81 -11.17 1.09
N LYS A 54 -9.76 -11.37 0.16
CA LYS A 54 -9.47 -11.46 -1.28
C LYS A 54 -8.97 -10.12 -1.84
N ASP A 55 -9.62 -9.02 -1.48
CA ASP A 55 -9.22 -7.68 -1.91
C ASP A 55 -7.89 -7.28 -1.28
N LEU A 56 -7.64 -7.65 -0.02
CA LEU A 56 -6.36 -7.40 0.63
C LEU A 56 -5.19 -8.06 -0.11
N PHE A 57 -5.33 -9.31 -0.55
CA PHE A 57 -4.29 -9.96 -1.35
C PHE A 57 -4.07 -9.28 -2.70
N GLU A 58 -5.14 -8.86 -3.39
CA GLU A 58 -5.06 -8.12 -4.66
C GLU A 58 -4.33 -6.78 -4.46
N VAL A 59 -4.67 -6.04 -3.41
CA VAL A 59 -4.05 -4.76 -3.08
C VAL A 59 -2.58 -4.94 -2.74
N ILE A 60 -2.23 -5.91 -1.88
CA ILE A 60 -0.84 -6.18 -1.46
C ILE A 60 0.03 -6.55 -2.68
N GLN A 61 -0.49 -7.37 -3.58
CA GLN A 61 0.22 -7.70 -4.81
C GLN A 61 0.44 -6.44 -5.67
N ALA A 62 -0.62 -5.65 -5.88
CA ALA A 62 -0.55 -4.45 -6.70
C ALA A 62 0.44 -3.41 -6.17
N ILE A 63 0.51 -3.21 -4.84
CA ILE A 63 1.48 -2.27 -4.24
C ILE A 63 2.92 -2.78 -4.25
N HIS A 64 3.12 -4.11 -4.22
CA HIS A 64 4.45 -4.70 -4.26
C HIS A 64 5.05 -4.71 -5.67
N GLU A 65 4.21 -4.80 -6.70
CA GLU A 65 4.60 -4.75 -8.11
C GLU A 65 4.83 -3.31 -8.62
N LEU A 66 4.64 -2.28 -7.78
CA LEU A 66 4.99 -0.91 -8.13
C LEU A 66 6.53 -0.75 -8.23
N PRO A 67 7.01 0.05 -9.19
CA PRO A 67 8.43 0.22 -9.51
C PRO A 67 9.23 0.97 -8.44
#